data_AF-A0A1M4EHP9-F1
#
_entry.id   AF-A0A1M4EHP9-F1
#
_cell.length_a   1.000
_cell.length_b   1.000
_cell.length_c   1.000
_cell.angle_alpha   90.00
_cell.angle_beta   90.00
_cell.angle_gamma   90.00
#
_symmetry.space_group_name_H-M   'P 1'
#
loop_
_entity.id
_entity.type
_entity.pdbx_description
1 polymer ?
#
loop_
_entity_poly.entity_id
_entity_poly.type
_entity_poly.pdbx_seq_one_letter_code
_entity_poly.pdbx_strand_id
1 'polypeptide(L)'
;MATRAELTEALRRAQELSDQHWHCLDRPLLQLSSGHTWTGSAADTFAGDLAHQRAELWRGLRGIIDHLHEAIARTTVIRPGD
;
A
#
# COMPACT_ATOMS: atom_id res chain seq x y z
N MET A 1 -8.13 -13.90 -19.38
CA MET A 1 -6.91 -13.10 -19.15
C MET A 1 -7.34 -11.65 -19.06
N ALA A 2 -6.80 -10.88 -18.11
CA ALA A 2 -7.08 -9.45 -18.05
C ALA A 2 -6.45 -8.74 -19.27
N THR A 3 -7.18 -7.82 -19.86
CA THR A 3 -6.71 -6.96 -20.95
C THR A 3 -5.76 -5.89 -20.42
N ARG A 4 -4.92 -5.34 -21.30
CA ARG A 4 -4.02 -4.22 -20.93
C ARG A 4 -4.78 -3.03 -20.35
N ALA A 5 -5.99 -2.74 -20.87
CA ALA A 5 -6.82 -1.65 -20.36
C ALA A 5 -7.27 -1.91 -18.91
N GLU A 6 -7.70 -3.12 -18.60
CA GLU A 6 -8.08 -3.52 -17.24
C GLU A 6 -6.90 -3.45 -16.27
N LEU A 7 -5.70 -3.87 -16.70
CA LEU A 7 -4.49 -3.78 -15.88
C LEU A 7 -4.08 -2.33 -15.60
N THR A 8 -4.14 -1.46 -16.61
CA THR A 8 -3.84 -0.03 -16.44
C THR A 8 -4.84 0.65 -15.49
N GLU A 9 -6.12 0.34 -15.61
CA GLU A 9 -7.14 0.88 -14.71
C GLU A 9 -6.98 0.36 -13.28
N ALA A 10 -6.63 -0.92 -13.11
CA ALA A 10 -6.31 -1.48 -11.80
C ALA A 10 -5.09 -0.79 -11.17
N LEU A 11 -4.04 -0.53 -11.96
CA LEU A 11 -2.85 0.20 -11.51
C LEU A 11 -3.20 1.62 -11.06
N ARG A 12 -3.98 2.36 -11.86
CA ARG A 12 -4.43 3.71 -11.52
C ARG A 12 -5.18 3.72 -10.19
N ARG A 13 -6.14 2.81 -10.00
CA ARG A 13 -6.90 2.69 -8.74
C ARG A 13 -6.01 2.33 -7.55
N ALA A 14 -5.06 1.43 -7.73
CA ALA A 14 -4.12 1.06 -6.67
C ALA A 14 -3.23 2.25 -6.25
N GLN A 15 -2.77 3.05 -7.21
CA GLN A 15 -2.01 4.27 -6.95
C GLN A 15 -2.86 5.34 -6.24
N GLU A 16 -4.10 5.56 -6.69
CA GLU A 16 -5.01 6.50 -6.03
C GLU A 16 -5.32 6.10 -4.59
N LEU A 17 -5.58 4.81 -4.34
CA LEU A 17 -5.79 4.30 -2.99
C LEU A 17 -4.53 4.45 -2.14
N SER A 18 -3.34 4.21 -2.71
CA SER A 18 -2.06 4.44 -2.05
C SER A 18 -1.93 5.89 -1.62
N ASP A 19 -2.08 6.84 -2.55
CA ASP A 19 -1.85 8.26 -2.31
C ASP A 19 -2.86 8.84 -1.30
N GLN A 20 -4.13 8.43 -1.39
CA GLN A 20 -5.17 8.86 -0.44
C GLN A 20 -4.88 8.38 0.99
N HIS A 21 -4.36 7.17 1.15
CA HIS A 21 -4.27 6.53 2.46
C HIS A 21 -2.85 6.56 3.05
N TRP A 22 -1.84 6.95 2.28
CA TRP A 22 -0.41 6.89 2.66
C TRP A 22 -0.15 7.51 4.03
N HIS A 23 -0.80 8.64 4.34
CA HIS A 23 -0.62 9.39 5.58
C HIS A 23 -1.70 9.17 6.65
N CYS A 24 -2.77 8.42 6.35
CA CYS A 24 -3.92 8.31 7.25
C CYS A 24 -3.57 7.72 8.62
N LEU A 25 -2.57 6.84 8.66
CA LEU A 25 -2.13 6.19 9.90
C LEU A 25 -0.92 6.86 10.56
N ASP A 26 -0.23 7.78 9.87
CA ASP A 26 0.96 8.45 10.41
C ASP A 26 0.60 9.33 11.62
N ARG A 27 -0.46 10.13 11.50
CA ARG A 27 -0.88 11.03 12.57
C ARG A 27 -1.38 10.29 13.82
N PRO A 28 -2.28 9.29 13.72
CA PRO A 28 -2.67 8.48 14.88
C PRO A 28 -1.48 7.77 15.55
N LEU A 29 -0.55 7.22 14.76
CA LEU A 29 0.65 6.57 15.29
C LEU A 29 1.56 7.55 16.03
N LEU A 30 1.76 8.75 15.50
CA LEU A 30 2.53 9.80 16.19
C LEU A 30 1.86 10.21 17.50
N GLN A 31 0.53 10.32 17.52
CA GLN A 31 -0.20 10.66 18.75
C GLN A 31 -0.06 9.58 19.82
N LEU A 32 -0.17 8.31 19.43
CA LEU A 32 -0.03 7.17 20.34
C LEU A 32 1.39 7.01 20.86
N SER A 33 2.39 7.11 19.99
CA SER A 33 3.81 7.00 20.37
C SER A 33 4.33 8.19 21.15
N SER A 34 3.67 9.35 21.10
CA SER A 34 4.06 10.52 21.88
C SER A 34 3.84 10.36 23.39
N GLY A 35 3.01 9.41 23.83
CA GLY A 35 2.69 9.21 25.25
C GLY A 35 1.90 10.36 25.91
N HIS A 36 1.31 11.27 25.13
CA HIS A 36 0.57 12.42 25.68
C HIS A 36 -0.92 12.12 25.94
N THR A 37 -1.50 11.14 25.24
CA THR A 37 -2.96 10.88 25.29
C THR A 37 -3.31 9.51 25.87
N TRP A 38 -2.45 8.51 25.66
CA TRP A 38 -2.59 7.16 26.21
C TRP A 38 -1.20 6.62 26.53
N THR A 39 -1.00 6.12 27.75
CA THR A 39 0.30 5.70 28.28
C THR A 39 0.25 4.32 28.93
N GLY A 40 1.43 3.75 29.15
CA GLY A 40 1.62 2.46 29.79
C GLY A 40 1.84 1.33 28.79
N SER A 41 2.20 0.15 29.30
CA SER A 41 2.64 -1.00 28.49
C SER A 41 1.62 -1.46 27.44
N ALA A 42 0.32 -1.31 27.73
CA ALA A 42 -0.74 -1.61 26.77
C ALA A 42 -0.77 -0.62 25.59
N ALA A 43 -0.52 0.67 25.85
CA ALA A 43 -0.44 1.69 24.82
C ALA A 43 0.79 1.47 23.93
N ASP A 44 1.93 1.13 24.53
CA ASP A 44 3.19 0.85 23.81
C ASP A 44 3.04 -0.38 22.90
N THR A 45 2.43 -1.45 23.43
CA THR A 45 2.15 -2.68 22.66
C THR A 45 1.23 -2.39 21.47
N PHE A 46 0.12 -1.67 21.72
CA PHE A 46 -0.81 -1.31 20.65
C PHE A 46 -0.16 -0.41 19.59
N ALA A 47 0.65 0.57 19.99
CA ALA A 47 1.37 1.42 19.07
C ALA A 47 2.35 0.61 18.19
N GLY A 48 3.03 -0.37 18.78
CA GLY A 48 3.89 -1.32 18.06
C GLY A 48 3.12 -2.16 17.04
N ASP A 49 2.00 -2.76 17.46
CA ASP A 49 1.14 -3.56 16.59
C ASP A 49 0.58 -2.73 15.42
N LEU A 50 0.10 -1.51 15.70
CA LEU A 50 -0.42 -0.61 14.67
C LEU A 50 0.67 -0.20 13.68
N ALA A 51 1.90 0.04 14.15
CA ALA A 51 3.03 0.36 13.28
C ALA A 51 3.40 -0.83 12.39
N HIS A 52 3.36 -2.05 12.93
CA HIS A 52 3.59 -3.29 12.19
C HIS A 52 2.52 -3.51 11.12
N GLN A 53 1.23 -3.41 11.47
CA GLN A 53 0.12 -3.56 10.53
C GLN A 53 0.18 -2.50 9.41
N ARG A 54 0.54 -1.26 9.74
CA ARG A 54 0.77 -0.20 8.73
C ARG A 54 1.88 -0.60 7.76
N ALA A 55 3.00 -1.09 8.27
CA ALA A 55 4.14 -1.49 7.43
C ALA A 55 3.79 -2.66 6.50
N GLU A 56 3.08 -3.67 7.00
CA GLU A 56 2.63 -4.82 6.21
C GLU A 56 1.63 -4.41 5.12
N LEU A 57 0.68 -3.53 5.44
CA LEU A 57 -0.25 -2.98 4.45
C LEU A 57 0.50 -2.26 3.32
N TRP A 58 1.49 -1.42 3.66
CA TRP A 58 2.29 -0.71 2.67
C TRP A 58 3.16 -1.61 1.82
N ARG A 59 3.74 -2.64 2.43
CA ARG A 59 4.49 -3.66 1.69
C ARG A 59 3.57 -4.39 0.70
N GLY A 60 2.39 -4.81 1.14
CA GLY A 60 1.41 -5.50 0.29
C GLY A 60 0.96 -4.64 -0.89
N LEU A 61 0.60 -3.39 -0.64
CA LEU A 61 0.16 -2.46 -1.69
C LEU A 61 1.26 -2.18 -2.72
N ARG A 62 2.51 -1.99 -2.26
CA ARG A 62 3.65 -1.83 -3.17
C ARG A 62 3.87 -3.08 -4.02
N GLY A 63 3.76 -4.27 -3.42
CA GLY A 63 3.84 -5.54 -4.15
C GLY A 63 2.76 -5.68 -5.24
N ILE A 64 1.54 -5.23 -4.98
CA ILE A 64 0.45 -5.22 -5.98
C ILE A 64 0.78 -4.26 -7.14
N ILE A 65 1.25 -3.04 -6.83
CA ILE A 65 1.62 -2.04 -7.84
C ILE A 65 2.76 -2.57 -8.71
N ASP A 66 3.79 -3.16 -8.12
CA ASP A 66 4.93 -3.74 -8.83
C ASP A 66 4.48 -4.90 -9.74
N HIS A 67 3.59 -5.77 -9.23
CA HIS A 67 3.03 -6.86 -10.02
C HIS A 67 2.20 -6.37 -11.22
N LEU A 68 1.42 -5.29 -11.04
CA LEU A 68 0.64 -4.68 -12.12
C LEU A 68 1.55 -4.05 -13.18
N HIS A 69 2.61 -3.35 -12.78
CA HIS A 69 3.63 -2.86 -13.72
C HIS A 69 4.25 -4.00 -14.53
N GLU A 70 4.63 -5.09 -13.86
CA GLU A 70 5.24 -6.26 -14.51
C GLU A 70 4.25 -6.94 -15.49
N ALA A 71 2.98 -7.08 -15.11
CA ALA A 71 1.93 -7.64 -15.97
C ALA A 71 1.69 -6.78 -17.22
N ILE A 72 1.66 -5.44 -17.07
CA ILE A 72 1.54 -4.51 -18.20
C ILE A 72 2.78 -4.58 -19.11
N ALA A 73 3.98 -4.66 -18.54
CA ALA A 73 5.21 -4.82 -19.30
C ALA A 73 5.19 -6.11 -20.13
N ARG A 74 4.80 -7.25 -19.53
CA ARG A 74 4.68 -8.54 -20.21
C ARG A 74 3.66 -8.53 -21.35
N THR A 75 2.49 -7.90 -21.15
CA THR A 75 1.49 -7.75 -22.24
C THR A 75 1.95 -6.83 -23.37
N THR A 76 2.88 -5.91 -23.10
CA THR A 76 3.47 -5.03 -24.12
C THR A 76 4.56 -5.74 -24.93
N VAL A 77 5.35 -6.62 -24.30
CA VAL A 77 6.43 -7.38 -24.95
C VAL A 77 5.89 -8.50 -25.86
N ILE A 78 4.69 -9.03 -25.59
CA ILE A 78 4.04 -10.10 -26.40
C ILE A 78 3.52 -9.59 -27.77
N ARG A 79 3.74 -8.32 -28.14
CA ARG A 79 3.46 -7.83 -29.50
C ARG A 79 4.73 -7.61 -30.34
N PRO A 80 5.41 -8.67 -30.83
CA PRO A 80 6.11 -8.63 -32.10
C PRO A 80 5.14 -9.07 -33.22
N GLY A 81 4.87 -8.15 -34.16
CA GLY A 81 4.19 -8.33 -35.46
C GLY A 81 3.28 -9.55 -35.67
N ASP A 82 1.97 -9.29 -35.76
CA ASP A 82 1.18 -9.79 -36.89
C ASP A 82 1.42 -8.86 -38.09
#